data_AF-A0A6B2DZ70-F1
#
_entry.id   AF-A0A6B2DZ70-F1
#
_cell.length_a   1.000
_cell.length_b   1.000
_cell.length_c   1.000
_cell.angle_alpha   90.00
_cell.angle_beta   90.00
_cell.angle_gamma   90.00
#
_symmetry.space_group_name_H-M   'P 1'
#
loop_
_entity.id
_entity.type
_entity.pdbx_description
1 polymer ?
#
loop_
_entity_poly.entity_id
_entity_poly.type
_entity_poly.pdbx_seq_one_letter_code
_entity_poly.pdbx_strand_id
1 'polypeptide(L)' 'AGDAVPPGPFGPGSAMPRPGGGAPSDSFAVKASVTALRYCTEESAQFPKMVAEVWFRTAEDAERVGFRPLT' A
#
# COMPACT_ATOMS: atom_id res chain seq x y z
N ALA A 1 -13.31 -16.04 -7.04
CA ALA A 1 -13.85 -16.10 -5.67
C ALA A 1 -13.44 -14.81 -4.98
N GLY A 2 -14.38 -14.12 -4.32
CA GLY A 2 -14.22 -12.73 -3.91
C GLY A 2 -12.94 -12.51 -3.11
N ASP A 3 -12.05 -11.68 -3.63
CA ASP A 3 -11.00 -11.05 -2.83
C ASP A 3 -11.71 -10.04 -1.94
N ALA A 4 -12.34 -10.54 -0.87
CA ALA A 4 -12.68 -9.74 0.28
C ALA A 4 -11.33 -9.33 0.89
N VAL A 5 -10.70 -8.34 0.26
CA VAL A 5 -9.40 -7.84 0.67
C VAL A 5 -9.54 -7.49 2.14
N PRO A 6 -8.84 -8.21 3.04
CA PRO A 6 -8.99 -7.96 4.46
C PRO A 6 -8.57 -6.51 4.71
N PRO A 7 -9.37 -5.75 5.48
CA PRO A 7 -8.99 -4.39 5.86
C PRO A 7 -7.61 -4.47 6.50
N GLY A 8 -6.69 -3.65 5.98
CA GLY A 8 -5.34 -3.56 6.50
C GLY A 8 -5.35 -3.02 7.93
N PRO A 9 -4.24 -3.16 8.65
CA PRO A 9 -4.12 -2.71 10.04
C PRO A 9 -4.27 -1.19 10.21
N PHE A 10 -4.34 -0.41 9.13
CA PHE A 10 -4.42 1.05 9.13
C PHE A 10 -5.82 1.60 8.82
N GLY A 11 -6.85 0.75 8.79
CA GLY A 11 -8.25 1.18 8.66
C GLY A 11 -8.83 1.07 7.25
N PRO A 12 -10.04 1.62 7.03
CA PRO A 12 -10.83 1.44 5.81
C PRO A 12 -10.21 2.18 4.61
N GLY A 13 -9.38 1.48 3.85
CA GLY A 13 -8.60 2.04 2.74
C GLY A 13 -7.18 1.51 2.65
N SER A 14 -6.75 0.82 3.71
CA SER A 14 -5.55 0.00 3.72
C SER A 14 -5.88 -1.47 3.53
N ALA A 15 -4.93 -2.25 3.03
CA ALA A 15 -5.03 -3.67 2.82
C ALA A 15 -3.70 -4.38 3.00
N MET A 16 -3.74 -5.64 3.42
CA MET A 16 -2.53 -6.46 3.47
C MET A 16 -2.07 -6.83 2.06
N PRO A 17 -0.77 -6.78 1.77
CA PRO A 17 -0.20 -7.23 0.51
C PRO A 17 -0.36 -8.74 0.37
N ARG A 18 -0.29 -9.21 -0.88
CA ARG A 18 -0.11 -10.63 -1.18
C ARG A 18 1.31 -11.08 -0.83
N PRO A 19 1.53 -12.39 -0.60
CA PRO A 19 2.87 -12.94 -0.48
C PRO A 19 3.77 -12.46 -1.64
N GLY A 20 4.90 -11.84 -1.31
CA GLY A 20 5.78 -11.19 -2.29
C GLY A 20 5.56 -9.68 -2.50
N GLY A 21 4.66 -9.04 -1.74
CA GLY A 21 4.44 -7.59 -1.80
C GLY A 21 3.56 -7.13 -2.96
N GLY A 22 2.82 -8.06 -3.57
CA GLY A 22 1.87 -7.78 -4.65
C GLY A 22 0.59 -7.12 -4.14
N ALA A 23 -0.10 -6.39 -5.01
CA ALA A 23 -1.38 -5.76 -4.68
C ALA A 23 -2.43 -6.82 -4.33
N PRO A 24 -3.23 -6.61 -3.29
CA PRO A 24 -4.37 -7.48 -3.00
C PRO A 24 -5.48 -7.34 -4.03
N SER A 25 -5.62 -6.16 -4.65
CA SER A 25 -6.58 -5.91 -5.73
C SER A 25 -6.12 -4.71 -6.56
N ASP A 26 -6.58 -4.61 -7.81
CA ASP A 26 -6.33 -3.47 -8.71
C ASP A 26 -6.84 -2.12 -8.18
N SER A 27 -7.70 -2.12 -7.16
CA SER A 27 -8.13 -0.89 -6.47
C SER A 27 -7.04 -0.25 -5.59
N PHE A 28 -5.90 -0.92 -5.40
CA PHE A 28 -4.80 -0.42 -4.58
C PHE A 28 -3.59 -0.09 -5.45
N ALA A 29 -3.36 1.21 -5.67
CA ALA A 29 -2.25 1.72 -6.48
C ALA A 29 -1.07 2.24 -5.64
N VAL A 30 -1.18 2.21 -4.30
CA VAL A 30 -0.18 2.78 -3.40
C VAL A 30 0.46 1.69 -2.56
N LYS A 31 1.75 1.45 -2.77
CA LYS A 31 2.57 0.58 -1.95
C LYS A 31 3.07 1.35 -0.73
N ALA A 32 3.06 0.73 0.43
CA ALA A 32 3.64 1.34 1.61
C ALA A 32 4.42 0.33 2.44
N SER A 33 5.51 0.81 3.03
CA SER A 33 6.34 0.07 3.98
C SER A 33 6.05 0.60 5.37
N VAL A 34 5.45 -0.26 6.18
CA VAL A 34 5.16 0.00 7.59
C VAL A 34 6.46 0.21 8.36
N THR A 35 7.50 -0.53 7.99
CA THR A 35 8.83 -0.44 8.62
C THR A 35 9.47 0.92 8.40
N ALA A 36 9.32 1.50 7.21
CA ALA A 36 9.87 2.82 6.88
C ALA A 36 8.90 3.99 7.11
N LEU A 37 7.61 3.71 7.37
CA LEU A 37 6.51 4.68 7.35
C LEU A 37 6.50 5.53 6.06
N ARG A 38 6.78 4.87 4.92
CA ARG A 38 6.83 5.53 3.60
C ARG A 38 5.94 4.82 2.59
N TYR A 39 5.39 5.59 1.65
CA TYR A 39 4.57 5.08 0.56
C TYR A 39 5.12 5.47 -0.82
N CYS A 40 4.74 4.72 -1.83
CA CYS A 40 5.23 4.77 -3.20
C CYS A 40 4.04 4.45 -4.13
N THR A 41 3.86 5.22 -5.20
CA THR A 41 2.77 5.01 -6.17
C THR A 41 3.32 4.38 -7.44
N GLU A 42 2.45 3.89 -8.32
CA GLU A 42 2.84 3.31 -9.62
C GLU A 42 3.70 4.24 -10.49
N GLU A 43 3.62 5.55 -10.24
CA GLU A 43 4.42 6.57 -10.91
C GLU A 43 5.88 6.61 -10.44
N SER A 44 6.17 6.06 -9.27
CA SER A 44 7.51 6.05 -8.69
C SER A 44 8.36 4.92 -9.27
N ALA A 45 9.61 5.22 -9.67
CA ALA A 45 10.55 4.23 -10.21
C ALA A 45 10.92 3.10 -9.21
N GLN A 46 10.69 3.33 -7.91
CA GLN A 46 10.90 2.35 -6.86
C GLN A 46 9.72 1.39 -6.71
N PHE A 47 8.55 1.68 -7.28
CA PHE A 47 7.34 0.86 -7.15
C PHE A 47 7.55 -0.62 -7.48
N PRO A 48 8.17 -1.02 -8.60
CA PRO A 48 8.41 -2.44 -8.88
C PRO A 48 9.52 -3.06 -8.03
N LYS A 49 10.42 -2.25 -7.46
CA LYS A 49 11.56 -2.70 -6.65
C LYS A 49 11.20 -2.83 -5.17
N MET A 50 10.24 -2.02 -4.72
CA MET A 50 9.77 -1.98 -3.34
C MET A 50 8.74 -3.09 -3.10
N VAL A 51 8.99 -3.85 -2.03
CA VAL A 51 8.04 -4.80 -1.47
C VAL A 51 7.08 -4.00 -0.59
N ALA A 52 5.80 -4.01 -0.94
CA ALA A 52 4.78 -3.40 -0.11
C ALA A 52 4.49 -4.28 1.09
N GLU A 53 4.47 -3.67 2.27
CA GLU A 53 4.04 -4.31 3.52
C GLU A 53 2.57 -4.00 3.83
N VAL A 54 2.07 -2.91 3.28
CA VAL A 54 0.67 -2.52 3.26
C VAL A 54 0.38 -1.83 1.93
N TRP A 55 -0.84 -2.01 1.44
CA TRP A 55 -1.35 -1.30 0.28
C TRP A 55 -2.41 -0.30 0.70
N PHE A 56 -2.38 0.88 0.08
CA PHE A 56 -3.41 1.91 0.22
C PHE A 56 -4.11 2.14 -1.12
N ARG A 57 -5.38 2.53 -1.06
CA ARG A 57 -6.13 2.93 -2.26
C ARG A 57 -5.59 4.25 -2.83
N THR A 58 -5.31 5.20 -1.95
CA THR A 58 -4.82 6.54 -2.32
C THR A 58 -3.68 6.98 -1.41
N ALA A 59 -2.90 7.96 -1.87
CA ALA A 59 -1.86 8.59 -1.06
C ALA A 59 -2.46 9.25 0.20
N GLU A 60 -3.65 9.84 0.09
CA GLU A 60 -4.35 10.45 1.24
C GLU A 60 -4.62 9.46 2.37
N ASP A 61 -5.00 8.21 2.05
CA ASP A 61 -5.21 7.17 3.07
C ASP A 61 -3.89 6.85 3.80
N ALA A 62 -2.77 6.84 3.08
CA ALA A 62 -1.44 6.63 3.65
C ALA A 62 -1.00 7.83 4.52
N GLU A 63 -1.20 9.06 4.04
CA GLU A 63 -0.83 10.28 4.78
C GLU A 63 -1.69 10.47 6.04
N ARG A 64 -2.97 10.11 5.99
CA ARG A 64 -3.87 10.14 7.17
C ARG A 64 -3.34 9.31 8.33
N VAL A 65 -2.63 8.21 8.05
CA VAL A 65 -2.06 7.33 9.08
C VAL A 65 -0.58 7.61 9.33
N GLY A 66 -0.05 8.71 8.77
CA GLY A 66 1.28 9.24 9.05
C GLY A 66 2.40 8.79 8.12
N PHE A 67 2.09 8.09 7.02
CA PHE A 67 3.10 7.70 6.04
C PHE A 67 3.52 8.91 5.23
N ARG A 68 4.79 8.90 4.80
CA ARG A 68 5.37 9.95 3.96
C ARG A 68 5.61 9.47 2.54
N PRO A 69 5.51 10.34 1.53
CA PRO A 69 5.89 9.98 0.17
C PRO A 69 7.36 9.58 0.14
N LEU A 70 7.65 8.50 -0.56
CA LEU A 70 8.99 8.09 -0.93
C LEU A 70 9.43 8.96 -2.10
N THR A 71 10.07 10.09 -1.77
CA THR A 71 10.72 11.01 -2.73
C THR A 71 12.05 10.46 -3.22
#